data_AF-A0A4Q7KNZ9-F1
#
_entry.id   AF-A0A4Q7KNZ9-F1
#
_cell.length_a   1.000
_cell.length_b   1.000
_cell.length_c   1.000
_cell.angle_alpha   90.00
_cell.angle_beta   90.00
_cell.angle_gamma   90.00
#
_symmetry.space_group_name_H-M   'P 1'
#
loop_
_entity.id
_entity.type
_entity.pdbx_description
1 polymer ?
#
loop_
_entity_poly.entity_id
_entity_poly.type
_entity_poly.pdbx_seq_one_letter_code
_entity_poly.pdbx_strand_id
1 'polypeptide(L)' 'MTLNWRKSSHSGGGGGSGNGGDCVEVAYGPTGPLVRDSKTGDTGRMLHAAPTAFDALLHTIKRG' A
#
# COMPACT_ATOMS: atom_id res chain seq x y z
N MET A 1 -15.92 11.38 1.54
CA MET A 1 -14.64 11.51 0.80
C MET A 1 -14.22 10.12 0.37
N THR A 2 -14.08 9.88 -0.93
CA THR A 2 -13.66 8.56 -1.45
C THR A 2 -12.15 8.56 -1.60
N LEU A 3 -11.47 7.59 -0.98
CA LEU A 3 -10.03 7.41 -1.13
C LEU A 3 -9.72 6.73 -2.46
N ASN A 4 -8.78 7.28 -3.22
CA ASN A 4 -8.33 6.69 -4.48
C ASN A 4 -7.15 5.74 -4.23
N TRP A 5 -7.46 4.46 -3.99
CA TRP A 5 -6.46 3.42 -3.74
C TRP A 5 -5.73 3.00 -5.01
N ARG A 6 -4.40 2.93 -4.91
CA ARG A 6 -3.51 2.43 -5.96
C ARG A 6 -2.87 1.14 -5.50
N LYS A 7 -3.13 0.05 -6.22
CA LYS A 7 -2.50 -1.25 -6.00
C LYS A 7 -1.10 -1.29 -6.60
N SER A 8 -0.17 -1.97 -5.93
CA SER A 8 1.18 -2.20 -6.47
C SER A 8 1.15 -3.08 -7.72
N SER A 9 2.00 -2.78 -8.70
CA SER A 9 2.20 -3.62 -9.90
C SER A 9 2.91 -4.93 -9.59
N HIS A 10 3.54 -5.06 -8.42
CA HIS A 10 4.16 -6.30 -7.94
C HIS A 10 3.16 -7.25 -7.27
N SER A 11 1.89 -6.83 -7.11
CA SER A 11 0.83 -7.60 -6.48
C SER A 11 0.20 -8.65 -7.41
N GLY A 12 1.02 -9.35 -8.20
CA GLY A 12 0.59 -10.41 -9.11
C GLY A 12 1.75 -11.27 -9.59
N GLY A 13 1.59 -12.60 -9.51
CA GLY A 13 2.58 -13.58 -9.97
C GLY A 13 2.80 -14.72 -8.98
N GLY A 14 2.05 -15.81 -9.14
CA GLY A 14 2.28 -17.09 -8.47
C GLY A 14 1.62 -18.20 -9.28
N GLY A 15 2.39 -18.88 -10.12
CA GLY A 15 1.92 -20.01 -10.91
C GLY A 15 1.53 -21.18 -10.01
N GLY A 16 0.36 -21.76 -10.26
CA GLY A 16 -0.11 -23.00 -9.63
C GLY A 16 -0.87 -22.79 -8.31
N SER A 17 -2.17 -23.13 -8.35
CA SER A 17 -3.07 -23.29 -7.21
C SER A 17 -3.13 -22.14 -6.19
N GLY A 18 -3.81 -21.07 -6.58
CA GLY A 18 -4.64 -20.24 -5.69
C GLY A 18 -3.99 -19.77 -4.38
N ASN A 19 -3.15 -18.74 -4.46
CA ASN A 19 -2.95 -17.70 -3.45
C ASN A 19 -1.97 -16.66 -4.00
N GLY A 20 -2.47 -15.69 -4.79
CA GLY A 20 -1.69 -14.55 -5.27
C GLY A 20 -1.24 -13.69 -4.08
N GLY A 21 0.08 -13.65 -3.86
CA GLY A 21 0.74 -13.15 -2.66
C GLY A 21 0.52 -11.67 -2.34
N ASP A 22 0.62 -11.37 -1.04
CA ASP A 22 0.61 -10.09 -0.32
C ASP A 22 0.44 -8.80 -1.17
N CYS A 23 -0.77 -8.22 -1.14
CA CYS A 23 -1.12 -7.05 -1.96
C CYS A 23 -1.05 -5.76 -1.13
N VAL A 24 -0.10 -4.87 -1.44
CA VAL A 24 -0.01 -3.53 -0.84
C VAL A 24 -0.78 -2.51 -1.68
N GLU A 25 -1.60 -1.70 -1.03
CA GLU A 25 -2.33 -0.58 -1.61
C GLU A 25 -1.99 0.73 -0.90
N VAL A 26 -1.89 1.81 -1.67
CA VAL A 26 -1.59 3.16 -1.16
C VAL A 26 -2.63 4.16 -1.63
N ALA A 27 -3.07 5.05 -0.76
CA ALA A 27 -3.91 6.20 -1.09
C ALA A 27 -3.37 7.47 -0.40
N TYR A 28 -3.78 8.64 -0.90
CA TYR A 28 -3.56 9.91 -0.21
C TYR A 28 -4.88 10.34 0.46
N GLY A 29 -4.89 10.33 1.79
CA GLY A 29 -5.99 10.80 2.60
C GLY A 29 -5.80 12.26 3.06
N PRO A 30 -6.77 12.81 3.80
CA PRO A 30 -6.74 14.20 4.26
C PRO A 30 -5.53 14.56 5.12
N THR A 31 -4.98 13.58 5.85
CA THR A 31 -3.86 13.77 6.79
C THR A 31 -2.54 13.22 6.26
N GLY A 32 -2.50 12.67 5.04
CA GLY A 32 -1.29 12.10 4.46
C GLY A 32 -1.48 10.72 3.82
N PRO A 33 -0.36 10.04 3.50
CA PRO A 33 -0.37 8.72 2.88
C PRO A 33 -0.96 7.65 3.80
N LEU A 34 -1.77 6.79 3.20
CA LEU A 34 -2.35 5.62 3.82
C LEU A 34 -1.82 4.38 3.10
N VAL A 35 -1.36 3.39 3.86
CA VAL A 35 -0.93 2.10 3.33
C VAL A 35 -1.76 1.00 3.97
N ARG A 36 -2.26 0.06 3.17
CA ARG A 36 -3.02 -1.09 3.66
C ARG A 36 -2.62 -2.39 2.97
N ASP A 37 -2.90 -3.49 3.65
CA ASP A 37 -2.95 -4.81 3.04
C ASP A 37 -4.33 -5.01 2.40
N SER A 38 -4.35 -5.22 1.08
CA SER A 38 -5.56 -5.39 0.29
C SER A 38 -6.36 -6.63 0.73
N LYS A 39 -5.71 -7.63 1.35
CA LYS A 39 -6.36 -8.86 1.85
C LYS A 39 -7.32 -8.59 2.99
N THR A 40 -7.07 -7.52 3.74
CA THR A 40 -7.87 -7.15 4.90
C THR A 40 -9.08 -6.27 4.53
N GLY A 41 -9.22 -5.91 3.25
CA GLY A 41 -10.34 -5.12 2.74
C GLY A 41 -10.50 -3.77 3.44
N ASP A 42 -11.73 -3.29 3.50
CA ASP A 42 -12.04 -1.96 4.09
C ASP A 42 -12.06 -1.97 5.63
N THR A 43 -12.06 -3.15 6.26
CA THR A 43 -11.99 -3.31 7.72
C THR A 43 -10.57 -3.50 8.24
N GLY A 44 -9.60 -3.57 7.32
CA GLY A 44 -8.18 -3.71 7.60
C GLY A 44 -7.57 -2.53 8.33
N ARG A 45 -6.53 -2.80 9.12
CA ARG A 45 -5.71 -1.74 9.72
C ARG A 45 -4.92 -1.04 8.62
N MET A 46 -4.90 0.29 8.68
CA MET A 46 -4.12 1.14 7.80
C MET A 46 -2.95 1.73 8.55
N LEU A 47 -1.78 1.76 7.92
CA LEU A 47 -0.69 2.61 8.37
C LEU A 47 -0.98 4.05 7.90
N HIS A 48 -1.11 4.96 8.85
CA HIS A 48 -1.17 6.40 8.60
C HIS A 48 0.24 6.96 8.74
N ALA A 49 0.83 7.38 7.62
CA ALA A 49 2.16 7.97 7.65
C ALA A 49 2.07 9.50 7.66
N ALA A 50 2.95 10.14 8.41
CA ALA A 50 3.24 11.55 8.17
C ALA A 50 3.85 11.72 6.76
N PRO A 51 3.48 12.74 5.97
CA PRO A 51 3.99 12.92 4.62
C PRO A 51 5.51 12.90 4.51
N THR A 52 6.20 13.57 5.44
CA THR A 52 7.68 13.63 5.48
C THR A 52 8.32 12.27 5.80
N ALA A 53 7.70 11.48 6.68
CA ALA A 53 8.18 10.14 7.00
C ALA A 53 7.99 9.17 5.82
N PHE A 54 6.89 9.30 5.08
CA PHE A 54 6.64 8.49 3.90
C PHE A 54 7.59 8.86 2.75
N ASP A 55 7.86 10.15 2.55
CA ASP A 55 8.85 10.60 1.57
C ASP A 55 10.27 10.08 1.90
N ALA A 56 10.69 10.20 3.17
CA ALA A 56 11.95 9.65 3.62
C ALA A 56 12.06 8.14 3.38
N LEU A 57 11.00 7.38 3.70
CA LEU A 57 10.93 5.95 3.42
C LEU A 57 11.09 5.64 1.93
N LEU A 58 10.33 6.33 1.07
CA LEU A 58 10.43 6.14 -0.38
C LEU A 58 11.81 6.50 -0.91
N HIS A 59 12.42 7.56 -0.37
CA HIS A 59 13.76 7.98 -0.73
C HIS A 59 14.79 6.89 -0.40
N THR A 60 14.72 6.30 0.78
CA THR A 60 15.56 5.17 1.19
C THR A 60 15.34 3.96 0.29
N ILE A 61 14.09 3.55 0.04
CA ILE A 61 13.78 2.37 -0.79
C ILE A 61 14.27 2.54 -2.23
N LYS A 62 14.10 3.73 -2.82
CA LYS A 62 14.50 3.99 -4.21
C LYS A 62 16.00 4.07 -4.41
N ARG A 63 16.76 4.39 -3.36
CA ARG A 63 18.23 4.46 -3.44
C ARG A 63 18.92 3.11 -3.48
N GLY A 64 18.23 2.02 -3.11
CA GLY A 64 18.68 0.63 -3.30
C GLY A 64 20.09 0.38 -2.80
#